data_AF-A0A5P1FT83-F1
#
_entry.id   AF-A0A5P1FT83-F1
#
_cell.length_a   1.000
_cell.length_b   1.000
_cell.length_c   1.000
_cell.angle_alpha   90.00
_cell.angle_beta   90.00
_cell.angle_gamma   90.00
#
_symmetry.space_group_name_H-M   'P 1'
#
loop_
_entity.id
_entity.type
_entity.pdbx_description
1 polymer ?
#
loop_
_entity_poly.entity_id
_entity_poly.type
_entity_poly.pdbx_seq_one_letter_code
_entity_poly.pdbx_strand_id
1 'polypeptide(L)'
;MKEYYFKADHPTTLSAGSSNLKYRNPKYLSMLNHLRFYLPQVYPKLDKILFLDDDIVVQKDLTGLWAVDLKGNVNGAVETCGESFHRFDKYLNFSNPNIAKNFDPNACGWAYGMNIFDLKEWKKKDITGIYHKWQRMNADRVLWKLGTLPPGLLTFYKLTYPLDKSWHVLGLGYNPSIDRSEIDNAAVVHYNGNMKPWLELAMTKYRPYWTKYIKYDHPYVKNCNLSE
;
A
#
# COMPACT_ATOMS: atom_id res chain seq x y z
N MET A 1 -5.37 17.73 7.60
CA MET A 1 -5.43 17.17 6.22
C MET A 1 -6.16 18.19 5.35
N LYS A 2 -5.70 18.51 4.12
CA LYS A 2 -6.39 19.51 3.28
C LYS A 2 -7.55 18.87 2.51
N GLU A 3 -8.77 19.35 2.71
CA GLU A 3 -10.01 18.78 2.13
C GLU A 3 -10.03 18.75 0.59
N TYR A 4 -9.38 19.71 -0.07
CA TYR A 4 -9.34 19.82 -1.53
C TYR A 4 -8.85 18.54 -2.23
N TYR A 5 -7.94 17.77 -1.61
CA TYR A 5 -7.42 16.55 -2.23
C TYR A 5 -8.49 15.47 -2.49
N PHE A 6 -9.64 15.56 -1.81
CA PHE A 6 -10.64 14.48 -1.72
C PHE A 6 -12.02 14.88 -2.26
N LYS A 7 -12.16 16.08 -2.83
CA LYS A 7 -13.43 16.52 -3.42
C LYS A 7 -13.75 15.72 -4.69
N ALA A 8 -14.92 15.09 -4.74
CA ALA A 8 -15.38 14.36 -5.91
C ALA A 8 -15.71 15.28 -7.11
N ASP A 9 -16.05 16.54 -6.82
CA ASP A 9 -16.67 17.46 -7.78
C ASP A 9 -15.70 18.39 -8.52
N HIS A 10 -14.42 18.02 -8.68
CA HIS A 10 -13.55 18.78 -9.57
C HIS A 10 -13.91 18.50 -11.03
N PRO A 11 -14.39 19.49 -11.80
CA PRO A 11 -14.66 19.30 -13.21
C PRO A 11 -13.32 19.27 -13.94
N THR A 12 -12.78 18.09 -14.20
CA THR A 12 -11.74 17.94 -15.21
C THR A 12 -12.38 18.24 -16.55
N THR A 13 -11.92 19.31 -17.20
CA THR A 13 -12.38 19.75 -18.52
C THR A 13 -12.36 18.59 -19.52
N LEU A 14 -13.57 18.30 -20.02
CA LEU A 14 -13.94 17.72 -21.31
C LEU A 14 -13.32 16.35 -21.71
N SER A 15 -14.24 15.39 -21.90
CA SER A 15 -14.09 14.06 -22.53
C SER A 15 -13.53 12.90 -21.66
N ALA A 16 -14.41 12.18 -20.95
CA ALA A 16 -14.31 10.71 -20.74
C ALA A 16 -15.40 10.23 -19.77
N GLY A 17 -16.50 9.70 -20.29
CA GLY A 17 -17.63 9.16 -19.54
C GLY A 17 -17.37 7.86 -18.75
N SER A 18 -16.11 7.48 -18.47
CA SER A 18 -15.77 6.25 -17.73
C SER A 18 -14.70 6.43 -16.64
N SER A 19 -13.83 7.43 -16.75
CA SER A 19 -12.81 7.73 -15.74
C SER A 19 -13.41 8.29 -14.44
N ASN A 20 -14.51 9.04 -14.54
CA ASN A 20 -15.23 9.64 -13.42
C ASN A 20 -15.86 8.63 -12.45
N LEU A 21 -16.21 7.42 -12.90
CA LEU A 21 -16.82 6.40 -12.03
C LEU A 21 -15.82 5.86 -10.98
N LYS A 22 -14.54 5.72 -11.34
CA LYS A 22 -13.52 5.24 -10.41
C LYS A 22 -13.20 6.28 -9.32
N TYR A 23 -13.30 7.57 -9.65
CA TYR A 23 -13.18 8.68 -8.69
C TYR A 23 -14.36 8.77 -7.73
N ARG A 24 -15.48 8.09 -7.99
CA ARG A 24 -16.63 8.01 -7.08
C ARG A 24 -16.56 6.82 -6.12
N ASN A 25 -15.61 5.90 -6.29
CA ASN A 25 -15.48 4.75 -5.40
C ASN A 25 -14.91 5.21 -4.05
N PRO A 26 -15.65 5.05 -2.93
CA PRO A 26 -15.24 5.52 -1.60
C PRO A 26 -13.89 4.94 -1.15
N LYS A 27 -13.52 3.74 -1.63
CA LYS A 27 -12.23 3.11 -1.36
C LYS A 27 -11.04 4.00 -1.73
N TYR A 28 -11.14 4.76 -2.82
CA TYR A 28 -10.05 5.62 -3.30
C TYR A 28 -10.15 7.07 -2.81
N LEU A 29 -11.29 7.44 -2.23
CA LEU A 29 -11.53 8.79 -1.68
C LEU A 29 -11.38 8.87 -0.16
N SER A 30 -11.32 7.72 0.53
CA SER A 30 -11.24 7.72 1.98
C SER A 30 -10.01 8.47 2.47
N MET A 31 -10.24 9.55 3.21
CA MET A 31 -9.21 10.32 3.91
C MET A 31 -8.37 9.43 4.83
N LEU A 32 -8.95 8.35 5.36
CA LEU A 32 -8.24 7.41 6.24
C LEU A 32 -7.05 6.75 5.52
N ASN A 33 -7.16 6.49 4.21
CA ASN A 33 -6.04 5.96 3.45
C ASN A 33 -4.86 6.92 3.37
N HIS A 34 -5.09 8.21 3.56
CA HIS A 34 -4.05 9.23 3.54
C HIS A 34 -3.44 9.50 4.91
N LEU A 35 -4.01 8.97 6.01
CA LEU A 35 -3.42 9.09 7.35
C LEU A 35 -2.02 8.48 7.43
N ARG A 36 -1.71 7.49 6.59
CA ARG A 36 -0.36 6.91 6.48
C ARG A 36 0.73 7.93 6.16
N PHE A 37 0.39 9.07 5.53
CA PHE A 37 1.36 10.15 5.26
C PHE A 37 1.54 11.12 6.43
N TYR A 38 0.80 10.91 7.52
CA TYR A 38 0.83 11.72 8.73
C TYR A 38 1.25 10.92 9.98
N LEU A 39 1.88 9.76 9.79
CA LEU A 39 2.29 8.90 10.91
C LEU A 39 3.13 9.65 11.97
N PRO A 40 4.09 10.54 11.63
CA PRO A 40 4.81 11.30 12.66
C PRO A 40 3.94 12.33 13.38
N GLN A 41 2.83 12.80 12.80
CA GLN A 41 1.91 13.72 13.46
C GLN A 41 0.91 12.96 14.35
N VAL A 42 0.48 11.78 13.92
CA VAL A 42 -0.40 10.89 14.71
C VAL A 42 0.37 10.29 15.89
N TYR A 43 1.63 9.91 15.68
CA TYR A 43 2.48 9.27 16.68
C TYR A 43 3.79 10.05 16.90
N PRO A 44 3.73 11.28 17.45
CA PRO A 44 4.88 12.19 17.50
C PRO A 44 6.03 11.71 18.39
N LYS A 45 5.72 10.86 19.37
CA LYS A 45 6.66 10.31 20.35
C LYS A 45 7.38 9.05 19.88
N LEU A 46 6.97 8.45 18.76
CA LEU A 46 7.59 7.25 18.23
C LEU A 46 8.74 7.59 17.30
N ASP A 47 9.79 6.78 17.36
CA ASP A 47 10.98 6.90 16.50
C ASP A 47 10.89 6.01 15.26
N LYS A 48 10.23 4.85 15.39
CA LYS A 48 10.04 3.87 14.33
C LYS A 48 8.65 3.27 14.50
N ILE A 49 7.99 2.90 13.40
CA ILE A 49 6.67 2.27 13.42
C ILE A 49 6.57 1.18 12.36
N LEU A 50 5.98 0.04 12.73
CA LEU A 50 5.57 -1.00 11.80
C LEU A 50 4.12 -0.74 11.39
N PHE A 51 3.88 -0.59 10.10
CA PHE A 51 2.57 -0.44 9.51
C PHE A 51 2.09 -1.78 8.94
N LEU A 52 0.88 -2.20 9.30
CA LEU A 52 0.23 -3.40 8.82
C LEU A 52 -1.18 -3.03 8.31
N ASP A 53 -1.55 -3.51 7.13
CA ASP A 53 -2.94 -3.40 6.65
C ASP A 53 -3.84 -4.43 7.39
N ASP A 54 -5.15 -4.27 7.30
CA ASP A 54 -6.16 -5.08 8.00
C ASP A 54 -6.45 -6.43 7.34
N ASP A 55 -5.99 -6.62 6.11
CA ASP A 55 -6.20 -7.77 5.24
C ASP A 55 -4.93 -8.61 5.08
N ILE A 56 -4.14 -8.71 6.15
CA ILE A 56 -2.90 -9.49 6.23
C ILE A 56 -3.00 -10.60 7.26
N VAL A 57 -2.08 -11.56 7.14
CA VAL A 57 -1.83 -12.58 8.16
C VAL A 57 -0.35 -12.57 8.52
N VAL A 58 -0.06 -12.44 9.81
CA VAL A 58 1.29 -12.58 10.37
C VAL A 58 1.53 -14.04 10.70
N GLN A 59 2.54 -14.65 10.07
CA GLN A 59 2.89 -16.06 10.22
C GLN A 59 4.15 -16.29 11.07
N LYS A 60 5.01 -15.27 11.18
CA LYS A 60 6.30 -15.35 11.89
C LYS A 60 6.50 -14.11 12.77
N ASP A 61 7.43 -14.21 13.72
CA ASP A 61 7.80 -13.07 14.57
C ASP A 61 8.34 -11.90 13.73
N LEU A 62 7.84 -10.70 14.01
CA LEU A 62 8.17 -9.48 13.28
C LEU A 62 9.22 -8.64 14.02
N THR A 63 9.62 -9.02 15.23
CA THR A 63 10.57 -8.26 16.07
C THR A 63 11.87 -7.95 15.33
N GLY A 64 12.34 -8.86 14.47
CA GLY A 64 13.52 -8.66 13.64
C GLY A 64 13.49 -7.41 12.75
N LEU A 65 12.32 -6.91 12.35
CA LEU A 65 12.19 -5.68 11.55
C LEU A 65 12.77 -4.45 12.27
N TRP A 66 12.65 -4.38 13.59
CA TRP A 66 13.16 -3.23 14.36
C TRP A 66 14.69 -3.12 14.31
N ALA A 67 15.37 -4.25 14.18
CA ALA A 67 16.82 -4.34 14.07
C ALA A 67 17.36 -4.09 12.65
N VAL A 68 16.48 -4.00 11.64
CA VAL A 68 16.90 -3.68 10.27
C VAL A 68 17.46 -2.26 10.22
N ASP A 69 18.70 -2.14 9.77
CA ASP A 69 19.31 -0.87 9.41
C ASP A 69 18.78 -0.44 8.03
N LEU A 70 17.98 0.64 8.02
CA LEU A 70 17.43 1.23 6.80
C LEU A 70 18.46 2.05 6.02
N LYS A 71 19.71 2.16 6.49
CA LYS A 71 20.80 2.89 5.82
C LYS A 71 20.45 4.34 5.48
N GLY A 72 19.76 5.02 6.40
CA GLY A 72 19.29 6.41 6.23
C GLY A 72 18.08 6.58 5.30
N ASN A 73 17.46 5.48 4.86
CA ASN A 73 16.15 5.50 4.20
C ASN A 73 15.02 5.70 5.22
N VAL A 74 13.89 6.21 4.75
CA VAL A 74 12.74 6.50 5.60
C VAL A 74 11.86 5.27 5.80
N ASN A 75 11.75 4.40 4.80
CA ASN A 75 10.95 3.19 4.92
C ASN A 75 11.71 1.94 4.48
N GLY A 76 11.38 0.81 5.09
CA GLY A 76 11.68 -0.52 4.60
C GLY A 76 10.41 -1.15 4.02
N ALA A 77 10.50 -1.64 2.79
CA ALA A 77 9.39 -2.33 2.12
C ALA A 77 9.92 -3.44 1.19
N VAL A 78 9.11 -4.47 0.97
CA VAL A 78 9.42 -5.47 -0.06
C VAL A 78 9.10 -4.91 -1.44
N GLU A 79 10.08 -5.00 -2.32
CA GLU A 79 9.99 -4.60 -3.72
C GLU A 79 9.17 -5.59 -4.56
N THR A 80 8.40 -5.08 -5.52
CA THR A 80 7.42 -5.89 -6.26
C THR A 80 7.78 -6.15 -7.73
N CYS A 81 8.96 -5.73 -8.21
CA CYS A 81 9.33 -5.77 -9.64
C CYS A 81 9.78 -7.14 -10.20
N GLY A 82 9.53 -8.26 -9.51
CA GLY A 82 10.05 -9.58 -9.87
C GLY A 82 9.24 -10.39 -10.89
N GLU A 83 7.91 -10.48 -10.75
CA GLU A 83 7.13 -11.51 -11.47
C GLU A 83 5.90 -10.96 -12.20
N SER A 84 5.09 -10.13 -11.53
CA SER A 84 3.82 -9.63 -12.08
C SER A 84 3.45 -8.21 -11.62
N PHE A 85 4.37 -7.49 -10.97
CA PHE A 85 4.10 -6.18 -10.40
C PHE A 85 4.98 -5.04 -10.91
N HIS A 86 4.34 -3.90 -10.82
CA HIS A 86 4.49 -2.66 -11.56
C HIS A 86 5.74 -1.88 -11.17
N ARG A 87 6.55 -1.53 -12.16
CA ARG A 87 7.52 -0.44 -12.07
C ARG A 87 6.78 0.89 -12.06
N PHE A 88 7.50 1.99 -11.87
CA PHE A 88 6.92 3.32 -11.79
C PHE A 88 6.10 3.69 -13.03
N ASP A 89 6.48 3.22 -14.23
CA ASP A 89 5.77 3.43 -15.51
C ASP A 89 4.29 3.01 -15.48
N LYS A 90 3.95 1.99 -14.68
CA LYS A 90 2.58 1.51 -14.56
C LYS A 90 1.74 2.34 -13.61
N TYR A 91 2.34 3.17 -12.77
CA TYR A 91 1.64 3.97 -11.76
C TYR A 91 1.58 5.46 -12.10
N LEU A 92 2.64 5.98 -12.73
CA LEU A 92 2.82 7.40 -12.98
C LEU A 92 2.65 7.74 -14.47
N ASN A 93 2.26 8.97 -14.76
CA ASN A 93 2.13 9.47 -16.11
C ASN A 93 3.47 10.08 -16.60
N PHE A 94 4.33 9.26 -17.21
CA PHE A 94 5.62 9.69 -17.76
C PHE A 94 5.54 10.58 -19.00
N SER A 95 4.35 10.75 -19.61
CA SER A 95 4.15 11.79 -20.63
C SER A 95 4.12 13.20 -20.01
N ASN A 96 3.92 13.31 -18.69
CA ASN A 96 3.97 14.59 -18.00
C ASN A 96 5.44 14.97 -17.66
N PRO A 97 5.93 16.16 -18.06
CA PRO A 97 7.30 16.57 -17.80
C PRO A 97 7.68 16.61 -16.32
N ASN A 98 6.74 16.91 -15.42
CA ASN A 98 6.98 16.92 -13.97
C ASN A 98 7.30 15.51 -13.45
N ILE A 99 6.75 14.46 -14.05
CA ILE A 99 7.06 13.08 -13.70
C ILE A 99 8.37 12.66 -14.36
N ALA A 100 8.48 12.80 -15.69
CA ALA A 100 9.65 12.33 -16.45
C ALA A 100 10.97 12.95 -15.99
N LYS A 101 10.96 14.21 -15.52
CA LYS A 101 12.16 14.89 -15.04
C LYS A 101 12.60 14.43 -13.64
N ASN A 102 11.70 13.90 -12.82
CA ASN A 102 11.97 13.63 -11.40
C ASN A 102 12.09 12.13 -11.06
N PHE A 103 11.58 11.24 -11.92
CA PHE A 103 11.49 9.81 -11.64
C PHE A 103 12.03 8.98 -12.79
N ASP A 104 12.49 7.77 -12.47
CA ASP A 104 12.87 6.76 -13.46
C ASP A 104 11.67 5.83 -13.71
N PRO A 105 11.20 5.68 -14.96
CA PRO A 105 10.11 4.74 -15.28
C PRO A 105 10.44 3.30 -14.91
N ASN A 106 11.73 2.95 -14.89
CA ASN A 106 12.20 1.61 -14.57
C ASN A 106 12.39 1.36 -13.08
N ALA A 107 12.21 2.36 -12.22
CA ALA A 107 12.35 2.18 -10.78
C ALA A 107 11.37 1.12 -10.26
N CYS A 108 11.85 0.32 -9.30
CA CYS A 108 11.05 -0.73 -8.70
C CYS A 108 9.97 -0.14 -7.80
N GLY A 109 8.73 -0.60 -7.95
CA GLY A 109 7.66 -0.32 -7.01
C GLY A 109 7.75 -1.19 -5.76
N TRP A 110 7.04 -0.79 -4.72
CA TRP A 110 6.75 -1.57 -3.52
C TRP A 110 5.26 -1.42 -3.20
N ALA A 111 4.75 -2.16 -2.23
CA ALA A 111 3.35 -2.05 -1.80
C ALA A 111 3.22 -1.69 -0.32
N TYR A 112 2.13 -1.01 0.00
CA TYR A 112 1.72 -0.88 1.39
C TYR A 112 1.17 -2.21 1.94
N GLY A 113 1.18 -2.35 3.25
CA GLY A 113 0.50 -3.42 4.00
C GLY A 113 1.41 -4.20 4.94
N MET A 114 2.71 -4.12 4.73
CA MET A 114 3.73 -4.42 5.73
C MET A 114 4.94 -3.53 5.40
N ASN A 115 5.11 -2.47 6.17
CA ASN A 115 6.21 -1.54 5.97
C ASN A 115 6.72 -1.06 7.30
N ILE A 116 8.02 -0.93 7.44
CA ILE A 116 8.61 -0.27 8.60
C ILE A 116 9.02 1.16 8.22
N PHE A 117 8.70 2.12 9.08
CA PHE A 117 8.99 3.53 8.85
C PHE A 117 9.85 4.07 9.98
N ASP A 118 10.96 4.72 9.64
CA ASP A 118 11.76 5.53 10.55
C ASP A 118 11.13 6.94 10.61
N LEU A 119 10.47 7.23 11.73
CA LEU A 119 9.77 8.48 11.94
C LEU A 119 10.73 9.64 12.26
N LYS A 120 11.95 9.36 12.73
CA LYS A 120 13.00 10.38 12.91
C LYS A 120 13.48 10.89 11.55
N GLU A 121 13.88 9.98 10.67
CA GLU A 121 14.29 10.35 9.30
C GLU A 121 13.12 10.91 8.48
N TRP A 122 11.89 10.42 8.72
CA TRP A 122 10.68 11.02 8.12
C TRP A 122 10.54 12.50 8.47
N LYS A 123 10.64 12.85 9.77
CA LYS A 123 10.55 14.24 10.25
C LYS A 123 11.68 15.09 9.69
N LYS A 124 12.92 14.58 9.73
CA LYS A 124 14.12 15.28 9.25
C LYS A 124 14.07 15.61 7.75
N LYS A 125 13.52 14.72 6.93
CA LYS A 125 13.42 14.90 5.47
C LYS A 125 12.10 15.54 5.02
N ASP A 126 11.23 15.93 5.96
CA ASP A 126 9.89 16.49 5.71
C ASP A 126 9.07 15.70 4.67
N ILE A 127 8.97 14.38 4.89
CA ILE A 127 8.31 13.47 3.95
C ILE A 127 6.81 13.80 3.81
N THR A 128 6.18 14.26 4.89
CA THR A 128 4.79 14.77 4.83
C THR A 128 4.68 16.02 3.96
N GLY A 129 5.66 16.93 4.02
CA GLY A 129 5.73 18.10 3.13
C GLY A 129 5.94 17.73 1.66
N ILE A 130 6.79 16.74 1.37
CA ILE A 130 6.98 16.19 0.01
C ILE A 130 5.68 15.60 -0.52
N TYR A 131 4.98 14.80 0.29
CA TYR A 131 3.65 14.30 -0.04
C TYR A 131 2.69 15.44 -0.38
N HIS A 132 2.65 16.49 0.44
CA HIS A 132 1.82 17.67 0.19
C HIS A 132 2.18 18.42 -1.10
N LYS A 133 3.46 18.49 -1.46
CA LYS A 133 3.92 19.09 -2.72
C LYS A 133 3.34 18.32 -3.91
N TRP A 134 3.49 17.00 -3.94
CA TRP A 134 2.97 16.19 -5.03
C TRP A 134 1.45 16.23 -5.10
N GLN A 135 0.75 16.14 -3.98
CA GLN A 135 -0.71 16.27 -3.95
C GLN A 135 -1.20 17.62 -4.51
N ARG A 136 -0.47 18.72 -4.27
CA ARG A 136 -0.78 20.04 -4.86
C ARG A 136 -0.50 20.08 -6.36
N MET A 137 0.60 19.47 -6.80
CA MET A 137 0.95 19.41 -8.22
C MET A 137 -0.02 18.53 -9.02
N ASN A 138 -0.68 17.55 -8.39
CA ASN A 138 -1.69 16.71 -8.99
C ASN A 138 -3.12 17.22 -8.77
N ALA A 139 -3.30 18.54 -8.62
CA ALA A 139 -4.63 19.13 -8.41
C ALA A 139 -5.60 18.86 -9.57
N ASP A 140 -5.07 18.71 -10.78
CA ASP A 140 -5.76 18.35 -12.02
C ASP A 140 -5.84 16.83 -12.27
N ARG A 141 -5.22 16.02 -11.39
CA ARG A 141 -5.27 14.55 -11.39
C ARG A 141 -4.65 13.88 -12.61
N VAL A 142 -3.64 14.51 -13.23
CA VAL A 142 -2.98 13.99 -14.45
C VAL A 142 -1.65 13.30 -14.20
N LEU A 143 -1.07 13.38 -13.00
CA LEU A 143 0.28 12.91 -12.72
C LEU A 143 0.38 11.41 -12.46
N TRP A 144 -0.68 10.76 -11.97
CA TRP A 144 -0.68 9.33 -11.65
C TRP A 144 -2.08 8.71 -11.65
N LYS A 145 -2.13 7.38 -11.63
CA LYS A 145 -3.38 6.61 -11.55
C LYS A 145 -4.00 6.64 -10.15
N LEU A 146 -5.32 6.51 -10.06
CA LEU A 146 -6.06 6.48 -8.79
C LEU A 146 -5.45 5.60 -7.67
N GLY A 147 -5.60 6.07 -6.43
CA GLY A 147 -5.16 5.38 -5.21
C GLY A 147 -4.02 6.09 -4.47
N THR A 148 -3.63 5.53 -3.33
CA THR A 148 -2.60 6.10 -2.44
C THR A 148 -1.21 5.50 -2.64
N LEU A 149 -1.09 4.40 -3.40
CA LEU A 149 0.20 3.82 -3.70
C LEU A 149 1.05 4.73 -4.59
N PRO A 150 0.56 5.27 -5.73
CA PRO A 150 1.37 6.15 -6.57
C PRO A 150 1.94 7.40 -5.84
N PRO A 151 1.16 8.17 -5.04
CA PRO A 151 1.75 9.25 -4.25
C PRO A 151 2.70 8.75 -3.17
N GLY A 152 2.55 7.50 -2.68
CA GLY A 152 3.55 6.83 -1.85
C GLY A 152 4.88 6.66 -2.58
N LEU A 153 4.86 6.01 -3.74
CA LEU A 153 6.06 5.78 -4.55
C LEU A 153 6.79 7.08 -4.90
N LEU A 154 6.06 8.15 -5.24
CA LEU A 154 6.61 9.49 -5.48
C LEU A 154 7.27 10.09 -4.23
N THR A 155 6.61 9.96 -3.09
CA THR A 155 7.02 10.57 -1.82
C THR A 155 8.28 9.92 -1.25
N PHE A 156 8.41 8.61 -1.41
CA PHE A 156 9.53 7.81 -0.89
C PHE A 156 10.57 7.45 -1.95
N TYR A 157 10.53 8.06 -3.14
CA TYR A 157 11.47 7.75 -4.21
C TYR A 157 12.93 7.98 -3.75
N LYS A 158 13.77 6.94 -3.91
CA LYS A 158 15.17 6.88 -3.41
C LYS A 158 15.31 7.03 -1.88
N LEU A 159 14.24 6.77 -1.14
CA LEU A 159 14.17 6.81 0.32
C LEU A 159 13.57 5.52 0.90
N THR A 160 13.55 4.45 0.10
CA THR A 160 13.08 3.12 0.49
C THR A 160 14.24 2.14 0.50
N TYR A 161 14.39 1.43 1.61
CA TYR A 161 15.27 0.28 1.75
C TYR A 161 14.53 -0.99 1.31
N PRO A 162 15.06 -1.77 0.35
CA PRO A 162 14.45 -3.01 -0.08
C PRO A 162 14.60 -4.08 1.00
N LEU A 163 13.48 -4.56 1.53
CA LEU A 163 13.44 -5.68 2.47
C LEU A 163 13.52 -7.00 1.71
N ASP A 164 14.03 -8.04 2.39
CA ASP A 164 13.99 -9.40 1.88
C ASP A 164 12.56 -9.84 1.58
N LYS A 165 12.36 -10.57 0.47
CA LYS A 165 11.03 -11.00 0.01
C LYS A 165 10.29 -11.84 1.04
N SER A 166 11.00 -12.58 1.89
CA SER A 166 10.40 -13.38 2.95
C SER A 166 9.67 -12.53 4.00
N TRP A 167 9.86 -11.22 4.07
CA TRP A 167 9.10 -10.38 5.01
C TRP A 167 7.64 -10.20 4.60
N HIS A 168 7.34 -10.10 3.31
CA HIS A 168 6.00 -9.74 2.82
C HIS A 168 5.70 -10.31 1.44
N VAL A 169 4.78 -11.27 1.40
CA VAL A 169 4.25 -11.82 0.15
C VAL A 169 2.87 -11.23 -0.12
N LEU A 170 2.71 -10.68 -1.30
CA LEU A 170 1.52 -9.97 -1.77
C LEU A 170 0.77 -10.81 -2.79
N GLY A 171 -0.52 -10.51 -2.96
CA GLY A 171 -1.32 -10.93 -4.09
C GLY A 171 -2.27 -12.09 -3.81
N LEU A 172 -2.44 -12.49 -2.55
CA LEU A 172 -3.38 -13.55 -2.18
C LEU A 172 -4.85 -13.15 -2.44
N GLY A 173 -5.12 -11.90 -2.82
CA GLY A 173 -6.44 -11.42 -3.22
C GLY A 173 -6.65 -11.21 -4.73
N TYR A 174 -5.67 -11.54 -5.59
CA TYR A 174 -5.85 -11.49 -7.06
C TYR A 174 -4.90 -12.37 -7.90
N ASN A 175 -3.77 -12.86 -7.37
CA ASN A 175 -2.76 -13.60 -8.13
C ASN A 175 -2.87 -15.10 -7.85
N PRO A 176 -3.40 -15.91 -8.78
CA PRO A 176 -3.54 -17.35 -8.61
C PRO A 176 -2.23 -18.12 -8.84
N SER A 177 -1.08 -17.46 -9.03
CA SER A 177 0.18 -18.11 -9.39
C SER A 177 1.28 -18.02 -8.33
N ILE A 178 1.00 -17.48 -7.14
CA ILE A 178 1.98 -17.42 -6.05
C ILE A 178 2.32 -18.84 -5.58
N ASP A 179 3.62 -19.14 -5.53
CA ASP A 179 4.14 -20.42 -5.08
C ASP A 179 3.80 -20.66 -3.60
N ARG A 180 3.43 -21.90 -3.27
CA ARG A 180 3.13 -22.28 -1.89
C ARG A 180 4.32 -22.07 -0.96
N SER A 181 5.53 -22.40 -1.42
CA SER A 181 6.76 -22.24 -0.67
C SER A 181 7.04 -20.77 -0.34
N GLU A 182 6.71 -19.83 -1.23
CA GLU A 182 6.82 -18.39 -0.92
C GLU A 182 5.87 -17.99 0.20
N ILE A 183 4.62 -18.46 0.15
CA ILE A 183 3.61 -18.19 1.17
C ILE A 183 4.04 -18.78 2.51
N ASP A 184 4.47 -20.04 2.54
CA ASP A 184 4.90 -20.74 3.76
C ASP A 184 6.16 -20.09 4.37
N ASN A 185 7.06 -19.56 3.53
CA ASN A 185 8.28 -18.90 3.97
C ASN A 185 8.08 -17.44 4.37
N ALA A 186 6.95 -16.81 4.03
CA ALA A 186 6.70 -15.41 4.32
C ALA A 186 6.39 -15.16 5.80
N ALA A 187 6.90 -14.07 6.36
CA ALA A 187 6.53 -13.56 7.68
C ALA A 187 5.13 -12.94 7.67
N VAL A 188 4.78 -12.21 6.60
CA VAL A 188 3.45 -11.65 6.38
C VAL A 188 2.94 -12.02 4.99
N VAL A 189 1.69 -12.49 4.91
CA VAL A 189 0.99 -12.72 3.65
C VAL A 189 -0.19 -11.76 3.55
N HIS A 190 -0.39 -11.18 2.37
CA HIS A 190 -1.33 -10.07 2.17
C HIS A 190 -2.38 -10.43 1.13
N TYR A 191 -3.65 -10.37 1.55
CA TYR A 191 -4.82 -10.56 0.68
C TYR A 191 -5.20 -9.28 -0.06
N ASN A 192 -4.22 -8.47 -0.48
CA ASN A 192 -4.48 -7.29 -1.30
C ASN A 192 -5.16 -7.72 -2.61
N GLY A 193 -6.15 -6.94 -3.02
CA GLY A 193 -7.03 -7.29 -4.13
C GLY A 193 -8.50 -7.30 -3.74
N ASN A 194 -9.30 -7.95 -4.57
CA ASN A 194 -10.76 -8.03 -4.41
C ASN A 194 -11.22 -9.40 -3.88
N MET A 195 -10.46 -10.47 -4.15
CA MET A 195 -10.79 -11.85 -3.74
C MET A 195 -10.43 -12.09 -2.28
N LYS A 196 -11.11 -11.39 -1.36
CA LYS A 196 -10.85 -11.48 0.09
C LYS A 196 -11.24 -12.84 0.65
N PRO A 197 -10.52 -13.39 1.64
CA PRO A 197 -10.74 -14.76 2.13
C PRO A 197 -12.10 -14.95 2.82
N TRP A 198 -12.70 -13.88 3.35
CA TRP A 198 -14.04 -13.87 3.94
C TRP A 198 -15.17 -13.66 2.93
N LEU A 199 -14.88 -13.57 1.63
CA LEU A 199 -15.88 -13.47 0.57
C LEU A 199 -16.02 -14.82 -0.15
N GLU A 200 -17.16 -15.02 -0.81
CA GLU A 200 -17.40 -16.21 -1.63
C GLU A 200 -16.46 -16.29 -2.84
N LEU A 201 -16.09 -15.14 -3.41
CA LEU A 201 -15.14 -15.04 -4.53
C LEU A 201 -13.67 -15.22 -4.11
N ALA A 202 -13.39 -15.68 -2.88
CA ALA A 202 -12.02 -15.94 -2.43
C ALA A 202 -11.34 -16.99 -3.32
N MET A 203 -10.03 -16.87 -3.51
CA MET A 203 -9.25 -17.98 -4.07
C MET A 203 -9.17 -19.10 -3.04
N THR A 204 -9.87 -20.22 -3.29
CA THR A 204 -9.97 -21.36 -2.37
C THR A 204 -8.62 -21.84 -1.88
N LYS A 205 -7.59 -21.85 -2.75
CA LYS A 205 -6.24 -22.30 -2.40
C LYS A 205 -5.52 -21.44 -1.35
N TYR A 206 -5.90 -20.17 -1.18
CA TYR A 206 -5.29 -19.27 -0.19
C TYR A 206 -6.16 -19.06 1.04
N ARG A 207 -7.42 -19.52 1.02
CA ARG A 207 -8.35 -19.38 2.15
C ARG A 207 -7.83 -20.02 3.46
N PRO A 208 -7.20 -21.21 3.44
CA PRO A 208 -6.70 -21.85 4.65
C PRO A 208 -5.70 -21.03 5.48
N TYR A 209 -4.92 -20.15 4.85
CA TYR A 209 -3.97 -19.29 5.58
C TYR A 209 -4.67 -18.23 6.44
N TRP A 210 -5.93 -17.89 6.13
CA TRP A 210 -6.77 -16.96 6.89
C TRP A 210 -7.66 -17.70 7.89
N THR A 211 -8.38 -18.73 7.43
CA THR A 211 -9.40 -19.42 8.25
C THR A 211 -8.80 -20.09 9.48
N LYS A 212 -7.53 -20.51 9.45
CA LYS A 212 -6.82 -21.05 10.63
C LYS A 212 -6.75 -20.08 11.83
N TYR A 213 -6.96 -18.79 11.62
CA TYR A 213 -6.98 -17.76 12.69
C TYR A 213 -8.38 -17.28 13.06
N ILE A 214 -9.43 -17.76 12.37
CA ILE A 214 -10.80 -17.38 12.70
C ILE A 214 -11.25 -18.15 13.94
N LYS A 215 -11.69 -17.40 14.95
CA LYS A 215 -12.38 -17.95 16.12
C LYS A 215 -13.87 -18.12 15.79
N TYR A 216 -14.22 -19.25 15.19
CA TYR A 216 -15.60 -19.55 14.80
C TYR A 216 -16.57 -19.63 15.98
N ASP A 217 -16.05 -19.81 17.20
CA ASP A 217 -16.82 -19.79 18.43
C ASP A 217 -17.21 -18.38 18.90
N HIS A 218 -16.55 -17.33 18.36
CA HIS A 218 -16.75 -15.94 18.76
C HIS A 218 -18.18 -15.46 18.44
N PRO A 219 -18.88 -14.77 19.36
CA PRO A 219 -20.29 -14.37 19.18
C PRO A 219 -20.57 -13.60 17.88
N TYR A 220 -19.71 -12.64 17.53
CA TYR A 220 -19.84 -11.89 16.27
C TYR A 220 -19.62 -12.74 15.01
N VAL A 221 -18.82 -13.81 15.08
CA VAL A 221 -18.51 -14.67 13.92
C VAL A 221 -19.62 -15.70 13.70
N LYS A 222 -20.15 -16.29 14.78
CA LYS A 222 -21.32 -17.20 14.71
C LYS A 222 -22.50 -16.57 13.98
N ASN A 223 -22.73 -15.28 14.24
CA ASN A 223 -23.83 -14.53 13.62
C ASN A 223 -23.61 -14.27 12.12
N CYS A 224 -22.40 -14.49 11.58
CA CYS A 224 -22.08 -14.30 10.17
C CYS A 224 -22.30 -15.54 9.30
N ASN A 225 -22.77 -16.67 9.86
CA ASN A 225 -23.03 -17.92 9.14
C ASN A 225 -21.83 -18.41 8.29
N LEU A 226 -20.61 -18.19 8.77
CA LEU A 226 -19.39 -18.67 8.12
C LEU A 226 -19.20 -20.15 8.44
N SER A 227 -19.25 -21.03 7.44
CA SER A 227 -18.90 -22.45 7.61
C SER A 227 -17.39 -22.67 7.51
N GLU A 228 -16.89 -23.73 8.16
CA GLU A 228 -15.54 -24.27 7.91
C GLU A 228 -15.33 -24.64 6.44
#